data_AF-A0A376D1K6-F1
#
_entry.id   AF-A0A376D1K6-F1
#
_cell.length_a   1.000
_cell.length_b   1.000
_cell.length_c   1.000
_cell.angle_alpha   90.00
_cell.angle_beta   90.00
_cell.angle_gamma   90.00
#
_symmetry.space_group_name_H-M   'P 1'
#
loop_
_entity.id
_entity.type
_entity.pdbx_description
1 polymer ?
#
loop_
_entity_poly.entity_id
_entity_poly.type
_entity_poly.pdbx_seq_one_letter_code
_entity_poly.pdbx_strand_id
1 'polypeptide(L)'
;MGLDIFFLGRDRVTDAVVSVPETREVGYFRKVNPLIAWFETHCGPVENAVERPVSRTELEALLSDLECLTPENCREFFPTTEGFFFGSQEYDQYYWKDVEIVKSWLRSTLDSFDFERKVLLLWAWW
;
A
#
# COMPACT_ATOMS: atom_id res chain seq x y z
N MET A 1 19.92 -3.21 1.55
CA MET A 1 18.84 -2.21 1.63
C MET A 1 17.87 -2.48 0.50
N GLY A 2 16.60 -2.10 0.63
CA GLY A 2 15.59 -2.37 -0.40
C GLY A 2 14.28 -1.67 -0.02
N LEU A 3 13.30 -1.76 -0.91
CA LEU A 3 12.00 -1.14 -0.72
C LEU A 3 11.23 -1.81 0.43
N ASP A 4 10.90 -1.03 1.45
CA ASP A 4 10.00 -1.37 2.54
C ASP A 4 8.77 -0.47 2.47
N ILE A 5 7.56 -1.05 2.46
CA ILE A 5 6.28 -0.33 2.38
C ILE A 5 5.47 -0.65 3.63
N PHE A 6 5.10 0.38 4.36
CA PHE A 6 4.29 0.28 5.58
C PHE A 6 2.96 1.01 5.40
N PHE A 7 1.91 0.37 5.89
CA PHE A 7 0.63 1.01 6.15
C PHE A 7 0.47 1.14 7.66
N LEU A 8 0.33 2.37 8.14
CA LEU A 8 0.30 2.72 9.56
C LEU A 8 -1.05 3.32 9.91
N GLY A 9 -1.69 2.77 10.94
CA GLY A 9 -2.92 3.29 11.51
C GLY A 9 -2.61 4.24 12.66
N ARG A 10 -3.20 5.43 12.65
CA ARG A 10 -3.06 6.43 13.72
C ARG A 10 -4.42 6.99 14.10
N ASP A 11 -4.68 7.17 15.39
CA ASP A 11 -5.93 7.77 15.85
C ASP A 11 -6.04 9.23 15.39
N ARG A 12 -7.24 9.63 14.97
CA ARG A 12 -7.55 11.04 14.69
C ARG A 12 -7.63 11.77 16.02
N VAL A 13 -6.74 12.72 16.25
CA VAL A 13 -6.73 13.55 17.47
C VAL A 13 -8.03 14.36 17.49
N THR A 14 -8.96 13.97 18.38
CA THR A 14 -10.30 14.55 18.44
C THR A 14 -10.64 15.17 19.79
N ASP A 15 -9.87 14.97 20.84
CA ASP A 15 -10.12 15.63 22.12
C ASP A 15 -8.84 16.04 22.87
N ALA A 16 -8.97 17.15 23.59
CA ALA A 16 -7.93 17.91 24.28
C ALA A 16 -7.30 17.21 25.50
N VAL A 17 -6.87 15.96 25.35
CA VAL A 17 -6.00 15.25 26.30
C VAL A 17 -4.71 14.91 25.59
N VAL A 18 -3.58 15.28 26.20
CA VAL A 18 -2.23 15.03 25.69
C VAL A 18 -1.92 13.52 25.76
N SER A 19 -2.56 12.72 24.91
CA SER A 19 -2.13 11.33 24.64
C SER A 19 -1.30 11.34 23.37
N VAL A 20 -0.08 10.82 23.44
CA VAL A 20 0.77 10.62 22.26
C VAL A 20 -0.01 9.73 21.29
N PRO A 21 -0.25 10.16 20.04
CA PRO A 21 -1.02 9.37 19.09
C PRO A 21 -0.32 8.03 18.87
N GLU A 22 -1.00 6.93 19.23
CA GLU A 22 -0.49 5.59 19.04
C GLU A 22 -0.48 5.28 17.54
N THR A 23 0.69 4.94 17.00
CA THR A 23 0.84 4.49 15.61
C THR A 23 1.02 2.99 15.62
N ARG A 24 0.15 2.27 14.90
CA ARG A 24 0.19 0.80 14.78
C ARG A 24 0.41 0.39 13.33
N GLU A 25 1.19 -0.67 13.13
CA GLU A 25 1.30 -1.27 11.81
C GLU A 25 -0.01 -1.98 11.43
N VAL A 26 -0.53 -1.64 10.25
CA VAL A 26 -1.72 -2.24 9.63
C VAL A 26 -1.32 -3.19 8.51
N GLY A 27 -0.20 -2.90 7.83
CA GLY A 27 0.35 -3.76 6.79
C GLY A 27 1.81 -3.46 6.51
N TYR A 28 2.54 -4.49 6.07
CA TYR A 28 3.94 -4.39 5.68
C TYR A 28 4.19 -5.21 4.41
N PHE A 29 4.86 -4.61 3.44
CA PHE A 29 5.22 -5.24 2.17
C PHE A 29 6.68 -4.99 1.83
N ARG A 30 7.40 -6.08 1.59
CA ARG A 30 8.83 -6.06 1.27
C ARG A 30 9.04 -6.24 -0.22
N LYS A 31 9.59 -5.23 -0.89
CA LYS A 31 9.94 -5.26 -2.33
C LYS A 31 8.76 -5.54 -3.27
N VAL A 32 7.54 -5.23 -2.85
CA VAL A 32 6.35 -5.25 -3.71
C VAL A 32 6.29 -3.94 -4.49
N ASN A 33 7.26 -3.73 -5.39
CA ASN A 33 7.36 -2.49 -6.15
C ASN A 33 6.12 -2.09 -6.98
N PRO A 34 5.29 -3.03 -7.50
CA PRO A 34 4.12 -2.63 -8.25
C PRO A 34 3.08 -1.90 -7.38
N LEU A 35 3.09 -2.16 -6.07
CA LEU A 35 2.20 -1.48 -5.12
C LEU A 35 2.51 0.01 -5.04
N ILE A 36 3.78 0.40 -4.93
CA ILE A 36 4.16 1.83 -4.98
C ILE A 36 3.84 2.41 -6.35
N ALA A 37 4.17 1.70 -7.42
CA ALA A 37 3.91 2.17 -8.78
C ALA A 37 2.43 2.52 -9.00
N TRP A 38 1.54 1.67 -8.47
CA TRP A 38 0.10 1.91 -8.56
C TRP A 38 -0.31 3.16 -7.77
N PHE A 39 0.17 3.35 -6.54
CA PHE A 39 -0.13 4.55 -5.75
C PHE A 39 0.40 5.82 -6.41
N GLU A 40 1.62 5.79 -6.95
CA GLU A 40 2.20 6.94 -7.67
C GLU A 40 1.38 7.31 -8.90
N THR A 41 0.88 6.32 -9.63
CA THR A 41 0.11 6.51 -10.86
C THR A 41 -1.30 7.04 -10.58
N HIS A 42 -1.99 6.51 -9.57
CA HIS A 42 -3.43 6.77 -9.35
C HIS A 42 -3.70 7.80 -8.25
N CYS A 43 -2.78 7.97 -7.30
CA CYS A 43 -3.01 8.72 -6.07
C CYS A 43 -1.99 9.84 -5.81
N GLY A 44 -1.02 10.02 -6.72
CA GLY A 44 0.06 11.00 -6.63
C GLY A 44 1.35 10.46 -6.00
N PRO A 45 2.43 11.27 -6.00
CA PRO A 45 3.78 10.80 -5.68
C PRO A 45 3.87 10.20 -4.26
N VAL A 46 4.66 9.14 -4.14
CA VAL A 46 5.05 8.56 -2.86
C VAL A 46 6.50 8.99 -2.62
N GLU A 47 6.70 9.85 -1.62
CA GLU A 47 8.03 10.36 -1.30
C GLU A 47 8.76 9.44 -0.30
N ASN A 48 10.07 9.29 -0.47
CA ASN A 48 10.90 8.44 0.39
C ASN A 48 10.89 8.96 1.84
N ALA A 49 10.57 8.07 2.77
CA ALA A 49 10.47 8.35 4.19
C ALA A 49 9.44 9.44 4.59
N VAL A 50 8.44 9.69 3.75
CA VAL A 50 7.35 10.64 4.03
C VAL A 50 6.02 9.90 4.18
N GLU A 51 5.24 10.28 5.20
CA GLU A 51 3.90 9.72 5.42
C GLU A 51 2.88 10.37 4.49
N ARG A 52 2.04 9.55 3.86
CA ARG A 52 0.95 9.97 2.99
C ARG A 52 -0.37 9.36 3.46
N PRO A 53 -1.43 10.15 3.73
CA PRO A 53 -2.75 9.61 4.04
C PRO A 53 -3.32 8.76 2.90
N VAL A 54 -3.87 7.60 3.24
CA VAL A 54 -4.55 6.69 2.31
C VAL A 54 -6.03 6.68 2.66
N SER A 55 -6.88 6.96 1.68
CA SER A 55 -8.33 6.92 1.85
C SER A 55 -8.89 5.51 1.64
N ARG A 56 -10.08 5.26 2.19
CA ARG A 56 -10.82 4.02 1.93
C ARG A 56 -11.06 3.81 0.43
N THR A 57 -11.43 4.87 -0.30
CA THR A 57 -11.71 4.80 -1.74
C THR A 57 -10.48 4.43 -2.56
N GLU A 58 -9.28 4.85 -2.13
CA GLU A 58 -8.03 4.43 -2.79
C GLU A 58 -7.77 2.93 -2.62
N LEU A 59 -8.03 2.38 -1.42
CA LEU A 59 -7.93 0.93 -1.21
C LEU A 59 -8.98 0.14 -2.00
N GLU A 60 -10.20 0.67 -2.10
CA GLU A 60 -11.28 0.06 -2.91
C GLU A 60 -10.92 0.07 -4.40
N ALA A 61 -10.36 1.16 -4.91
CA ALA A 61 -9.88 1.27 -6.29
C ALA A 61 -8.75 0.27 -6.57
N LEU A 62 -7.74 0.21 -5.68
CA LEU A 62 -6.65 -0.76 -5.81
C LEU A 62 -7.16 -2.20 -5.80
N LEU A 63 -8.07 -2.54 -4.89
CA LEU A 63 -8.64 -3.89 -4.85
C LEU A 63 -9.39 -4.22 -6.14
N SER A 64 -10.20 -3.28 -6.64
CA SER A 64 -10.94 -3.44 -7.91
C SER A 64 -10.01 -3.70 -9.09
N ASP A 65 -8.92 -2.94 -9.22
CA ASP A 65 -7.94 -3.11 -10.29
C ASP A 65 -7.25 -4.48 -10.17
N LEU A 66 -6.84 -4.86 -8.96
CA LEU A 66 -6.19 -6.16 -8.73
C LEU A 66 -7.13 -7.34 -8.99
N GLU A 67 -8.44 -7.22 -8.71
CA GLU A 67 -9.43 -8.25 -9.01
C GLU A 67 -9.64 -8.46 -10.52
N CYS A 68 -9.39 -7.43 -11.33
CA CYS A 68 -9.44 -7.48 -12.79
C CYS A 68 -8.10 -7.85 -13.43
N LEU A 69 -7.05 -8.06 -12.62
CA LEU A 69 -5.70 -8.31 -13.10
C LEU A 69 -5.56 -9.72 -13.71
N THR A 70 -4.97 -9.78 -14.90
CA THR A 70 -4.68 -11.02 -15.64
C THR A 70 -3.23 -11.03 -16.14
N PRO A 71 -2.68 -12.19 -16.53
CA PRO A 71 -1.35 -12.27 -17.13
C PRO A 71 -1.15 -11.35 -18.33
N GLU A 72 -2.20 -11.08 -19.09
CA GLU A 72 -2.16 -10.26 -20.29
C GLU A 72 -2.12 -8.75 -20.01
N ASN A 73 -2.72 -8.29 -18.90
CA ASN A 73 -2.84 -6.86 -18.57
C ASN A 73 -1.92 -6.41 -17.42
N CYS A 74 -1.28 -7.34 -16.70
CA CYS A 74 -0.54 -7.03 -15.48
C CYS A 74 0.58 -6.00 -15.65
N ARG A 75 1.22 -5.97 -16.83
CA ARG A 75 2.29 -5.03 -17.18
C ARG A 75 1.81 -3.59 -17.41
N GLU A 76 0.51 -3.39 -17.57
CA GLU A 76 -0.11 -2.09 -17.78
C GLU A 76 -0.80 -1.61 -16.50
N PHE A 77 -1.55 -2.50 -15.83
CA PHE A 77 -2.39 -2.15 -14.69
C PHE A 77 -1.67 -2.21 -13.34
N PHE A 78 -0.68 -3.09 -13.19
CA PHE A 78 0.08 -3.22 -11.96
C PHE A 78 1.57 -3.48 -12.27
N PRO A 79 2.22 -2.52 -12.96
CA PRO A 79 3.56 -2.70 -13.50
C PRO A 79 4.62 -2.75 -12.42
N THR A 80 5.65 -3.56 -12.64
CA THR A 80 6.87 -3.50 -11.84
C THR A 80 7.68 -2.25 -12.14
N THR A 81 8.30 -1.65 -11.12
CA THR A 81 9.19 -0.50 -11.27
C THR A 81 10.66 -0.91 -11.18
N GLU A 82 11.48 -0.39 -12.08
CA GLU A 82 12.92 -0.58 -12.04
C GLU A 82 13.60 0.29 -10.97
N GLY A 83 14.68 -0.21 -10.38
CA GLY A 83 15.46 0.56 -9.42
C GLY A 83 16.33 -0.33 -8.55
N PHE A 84 17.47 0.21 -8.12
CA PHE A 84 18.45 -0.54 -7.32
C PHE A 84 17.85 -1.13 -6.03
N PHE A 85 16.85 -0.46 -5.46
CA PHE A 85 16.18 -0.87 -4.23
C PHE A 85 14.85 -1.61 -4.45
N PHE A 86 14.33 -1.62 -5.67
CA PHE A 86 12.93 -1.97 -5.96
C PHE A 86 12.71 -3.46 -6.22
N GLY A 87 13.77 -4.28 -6.28
CA GLY A 87 13.64 -5.73 -6.35
C GLY A 87 13.46 -6.25 -7.78
N SER A 88 12.69 -7.34 -7.93
CA SER A 88 12.52 -8.02 -9.22
C SER A 88 11.59 -7.24 -10.15
N GLN A 89 11.81 -7.38 -11.46
CA GLN A 89 10.92 -6.88 -12.52
C GLN A 89 10.21 -8.02 -13.26
N GLU A 90 10.38 -9.25 -12.78
CA GLU A 90 9.77 -10.43 -13.38
C GLU A 90 8.30 -10.58 -12.97
N TYR A 91 7.44 -10.92 -13.92
CA TYR A 91 6.02 -11.20 -13.71
C TYR A 91 5.79 -12.70 -13.51
N ASP A 92 6.61 -13.29 -12.65
CA ASP A 92 6.65 -14.72 -12.38
C ASP A 92 5.72 -15.11 -11.22
N GLN A 93 5.85 -16.35 -10.73
CA GLN A 93 5.05 -16.84 -9.60
C GLN A 93 5.18 -15.99 -8.32
N TYR A 94 6.30 -15.28 -8.11
CA TYR A 94 6.48 -14.44 -6.93
C TYR A 94 5.70 -13.14 -7.07
N TYR A 95 5.67 -12.53 -8.27
CA TYR A 95 4.79 -11.40 -8.57
C TYR A 95 3.32 -11.74 -8.26
N TRP A 96 2.84 -12.87 -8.77
CA TRP A 96 1.44 -13.28 -8.55
C TRP A 96 1.15 -13.63 -7.10
N LYS A 97 2.14 -14.18 -6.37
CA LYS A 97 2.03 -14.39 -4.93
C LYS A 97 1.88 -13.07 -4.19
N ASP A 98 2.68 -12.06 -4.53
CA ASP A 98 2.61 -10.73 -3.91
C ASP A 98 1.27 -10.06 -4.21
N VAL A 99 0.74 -10.17 -5.44
CA VAL A 99 -0.61 -9.69 -5.81
C VAL A 99 -1.68 -10.28 -4.88
N GLU A 100 -1.65 -11.59 -4.64
CA GLU A 100 -2.64 -12.24 -3.76
C GLU A 100 -2.46 -11.85 -2.28
N ILE A 101 -1.23 -11.64 -1.82
CA ILE A 101 -0.96 -11.12 -0.47
C ILE A 101 -1.55 -9.72 -0.32
N VAL A 102 -1.34 -8.84 -1.32
CA VAL A 102 -1.91 -7.48 -1.33
C VAL A 102 -3.43 -7.52 -1.33
N LYS A 103 -4.07 -8.34 -2.20
CA LYS A 103 -5.54 -8.50 -2.21
C LYS A 103 -6.09 -8.97 -0.86
N SER A 104 -5.44 -9.97 -0.25
CA SER A 104 -5.85 -10.48 1.06
C SER A 104 -5.78 -9.39 2.13
N TRP A 105 -4.70 -8.61 2.14
CA TRP A 105 -4.54 -7.51 3.07
C TRP A 105 -5.57 -6.39 2.84
N LEU A 106 -5.84 -6.02 1.59
CA LEU A 106 -6.85 -5.02 1.23
C LEU A 106 -8.23 -5.42 1.73
N ARG A 107 -8.67 -6.66 1.45
CA ARG A 107 -9.96 -7.17 1.91
C ARG A 107 -10.08 -7.12 3.43
N SER A 108 -9.06 -7.60 4.15
CA SER A 108 -9.05 -7.56 5.61
C SER A 108 -9.06 -6.13 6.16
N THR A 109 -8.33 -5.21 5.53
CA THR A 109 -8.22 -3.82 5.98
C THR A 109 -9.52 -3.07 5.71
N LEU A 110 -10.13 -3.23 4.54
CA LEU A 110 -11.41 -2.62 4.20
C LEU A 110 -12.56 -3.08 5.12
N ASP A 111 -12.51 -4.33 5.59
CA ASP A 111 -13.52 -4.90 6.50
C ASP A 111 -13.33 -4.44 7.96
N SER A 112 -12.09 -4.37 8.44
CA SER A 112 -11.81 -4.23 9.88
C SER A 112 -11.24 -2.87 10.30
N PHE A 113 -10.72 -2.06 9.39
CA PHE A 113 -10.09 -0.79 9.73
C PHE A 113 -11.12 0.32 9.94
N ASP A 114 -11.04 1.01 11.08
CA ASP A 114 -11.93 2.12 11.42
C ASP A 114 -11.46 3.43 10.77
N PHE A 115 -11.91 3.67 9.53
CA PHE A 115 -11.59 4.89 8.78
C PHE A 115 -12.22 6.18 9.36
N GLU A 116 -13.22 6.07 10.24
CA GLU A 116 -13.87 7.21 10.86
C GLU A 116 -13.04 7.77 12.01
N ARG A 117 -12.48 6.88 12.84
CA ARG A 117 -11.69 7.24 14.02
C ARG A 117 -10.20 7.29 13.75
N LYS A 118 -9.71 6.59 12.73
CA LYS A 118 -8.28 6.50 12.42
C LYS A 118 -7.98 7.05 11.04
N VAL A 119 -6.71 7.44 10.85
CA VAL A 119 -6.11 7.71 9.55
C VAL A 119 -5.18 6.55 9.21
N LEU A 120 -5.27 6.07 7.98
CA LEU A 120 -4.31 5.12 7.41
C LEU A 120 -3.24 5.92 6.67
N LEU A 121 -1.98 5.60 6.90
CA LEU A 121 -0.83 6.30 6.34
C LEU A 121 0.03 5.30 5.58
N LEU A 122 0.34 5.61 4.33
CA LEU A 122 1.39 4.96 3.56
C LEU A 122 2.73 5.62 3.90
N TRP A 123 3.72 4.83 4.30
CA TRP A 123 5.09 5.27 4.50
C TRP A 123 6.02 4.23 3.89
N ALA A 124 7.01 4.66 3.12
CA ALA A 124 7.91 3.73 2.47
C ALA A 124 9.35 4.23 2.47
N TRP A 125 10.29 3.29 2.46
CA TRP A 125 11.72 3.55 2.51
C TRP A 125 12.46 2.76 1.42
N TRP A 126 13.30 3.45 0.65
CA TRP A 126 14.19 2.86 -0.35
C TRP A 126 15.49 3.64 -0.49
#